data_AF-A0A9D5JW48-F1
#
_entry.id   AF-A0A9D5JW48-F1
#
_cell.length_a   1.000
_cell.length_b   1.000
_cell.length_c   1.000
_cell.angle_alpha   90.00
_cell.angle_beta   90.00
_cell.angle_gamma   90.00
#
_symmetry.space_group_name_H-M   'P 1'
#
loop_
_entity.id
_entity.type
_entity.pdbx_description
1 polymer ?
#
loop_
_entity_poly.entity_id
_entity_poly.type
_entity_poly.pdbx_seq_one_letter_code
_entity_poly.pdbx_strand_id
1 'polypeptide(L)'
;EENSGKLVALVRQQAKQLAEDQQHSLILIDGPPGIGCPVISSITGADMVLVVTEPTLAGGHDLERVADLTAHFEIPTAVCVNKADINPQITEEIEAYCAVRDLKFLGKIPYDERLIEALVHHQPVVEYADSTSTQCIREIWRKVEELLFEWNGG
;
A
#
# COMPACT_ATOMS: atom_id res chain seq x y z
N GLU A 1 -24.83 7.44 3.45
CA GLU A 1 -23.59 6.64 3.33
C GLU A 1 -23.52 5.71 2.11
N GLU A 2 -24.62 5.38 1.41
CA GLU A 2 -24.57 4.51 0.21
C GLU A 2 -23.94 5.13 -1.06
N ASN A 3 -23.79 6.45 -1.15
CA ASN A 3 -23.35 7.10 -2.39
C ASN A 3 -21.84 6.97 -2.69
N SER A 4 -20.99 6.68 -1.69
CA SER A 4 -19.54 6.66 -1.89
C SER A 4 -19.03 5.35 -2.51
N GLY A 5 -19.54 4.19 -2.08
CA GLY A 5 -19.08 2.89 -2.60
C GLY A 5 -19.39 2.69 -4.08
N LYS A 6 -20.60 3.06 -4.53
CA LYS A 6 -20.98 3.00 -5.95
C LYS A 6 -20.11 3.91 -6.82
N LEU A 7 -19.76 5.09 -6.33
CA LEU A 7 -18.87 6.01 -7.02
C LEU A 7 -17.45 5.43 -7.15
N VAL A 8 -16.89 4.88 -6.07
CA VAL A 8 -15.58 4.24 -6.08
C VAL A 8 -15.56 3.06 -7.08
N ALA A 9 -16.60 2.23 -7.09
CA ALA A 9 -16.73 1.14 -8.05
C ALA A 9 -16.79 1.63 -9.50
N LEU A 10 -17.53 2.71 -9.77
CA LEU A 10 -17.60 3.31 -11.11
C LEU A 10 -16.25 3.88 -11.56
N VAL A 11 -15.54 4.59 -10.67
CA VAL A 11 -14.20 5.14 -10.96
C VAL A 11 -13.22 4.01 -11.28
N ARG A 12 -13.23 2.92 -10.52
CA ARG A 12 -12.40 1.73 -10.78
C ARG A 12 -12.73 1.09 -12.14
N GLN A 13 -14.00 0.98 -12.48
CA GLN A 13 -14.42 0.44 -13.78
C GLN A 13 -13.92 1.33 -14.94
N GLN A 14 -14.03 2.65 -14.81
CA GLN A 14 -13.51 3.59 -15.80
C GLN A 14 -11.98 3.52 -15.91
N ALA A 15 -11.28 3.41 -14.78
CA ALA A 15 -9.83 3.23 -14.77
C ALA A 15 -9.40 1.95 -15.49
N LYS A 16 -10.14 0.83 -15.29
CA LYS A 16 -9.88 -0.43 -15.99
C LYS A 16 -10.08 -0.30 -17.50
N GLN A 17 -11.19 0.30 -17.92
CA GLN A 17 -11.44 0.53 -19.35
C GLN A 17 -10.37 1.43 -19.98
N LEU A 18 -9.96 2.50 -19.29
CA LEU A 18 -8.89 3.38 -19.75
C LEU A 18 -7.55 2.65 -19.87
N ALA A 19 -7.23 1.79 -18.90
CA ALA A 19 -6.01 0.99 -18.93
C ALA A 19 -6.01 0.00 -20.10
N GLU A 20 -7.14 -0.65 -20.39
CA GLU A 20 -7.31 -1.53 -21.56
C GLU A 20 -7.15 -0.74 -22.88
N ASP A 21 -7.83 0.41 -23.02
CA ASP A 21 -7.79 1.25 -24.21
C ASP A 21 -6.39 1.84 -24.49
N GLN A 22 -5.64 2.17 -23.42
CA GLN A 22 -4.30 2.75 -23.50
C GLN A 22 -3.17 1.73 -23.34
N GLN A 23 -3.50 0.44 -23.20
CA GLN A 23 -2.54 -0.65 -22.99
C GLN A 23 -1.64 -0.47 -21.75
N HIS A 24 -2.17 0.09 -20.67
CA HIS A 24 -1.49 0.12 -19.36
C HIS A 24 -1.63 -1.22 -18.65
N SER A 25 -0.52 -1.78 -18.17
CA SER A 25 -0.50 -3.07 -17.47
C SER A 25 -0.74 -2.96 -15.95
N LEU A 26 -0.83 -1.74 -15.42
CA LEU A 26 -0.93 -1.49 -13.98
C LEU A 26 -1.90 -0.34 -13.69
N ILE A 27 -2.74 -0.54 -12.68
CA ILE A 27 -3.61 0.48 -12.12
C ILE A 27 -3.26 0.61 -10.64
N LEU A 28 -2.86 1.81 -10.22
CA LEU A 28 -2.64 2.12 -8.81
C LEU A 28 -3.88 2.82 -8.26
N ILE A 29 -4.47 2.24 -7.21
CA ILE A 29 -5.62 2.80 -6.51
C ILE A 29 -5.14 3.30 -5.16
N ASP A 30 -5.16 4.61 -4.95
CA ASP A 30 -4.92 5.21 -3.63
C ASP A 30 -6.17 5.00 -2.76
N GLY A 31 -6.03 4.15 -1.74
CA GLY A 31 -7.13 3.70 -0.90
C GLY A 31 -7.54 4.76 0.14
N PRO A 32 -8.83 4.87 0.47
CA PRO A 32 -9.25 5.72 1.58
C PRO A 32 -8.75 5.14 2.92
N PRO A 33 -8.57 5.95 3.97
CA PRO A 33 -8.21 5.45 5.28
C PRO A 33 -9.35 4.63 5.93
N GLY A 34 -8.99 3.70 6.81
CA GLY A 34 -9.93 2.92 7.63
C GLY A 34 -10.40 1.62 6.97
N ILE A 35 -11.66 1.22 7.22
CA ILE A 35 -12.27 -0.04 6.71
C ILE A 35 -13.74 0.09 6.27
N GLY A 36 -14.21 1.31 6.04
CA GLY A 36 -15.61 1.55 5.62
C GLY A 36 -15.91 1.09 4.19
N CYS A 37 -17.17 1.23 3.76
CA CYS A 37 -17.59 0.90 2.38
C CYS A 37 -16.67 1.47 1.26
N PRO A 38 -16.08 2.67 1.39
CA PRO A 38 -15.10 3.16 0.41
C PRO A 38 -13.85 2.27 0.26
N VAL A 39 -13.35 1.71 1.37
CA VAL A 39 -12.17 0.83 1.39
C VAL A 39 -12.49 -0.52 0.76
N ILE A 40 -13.64 -1.10 1.14
CA ILE A 40 -14.12 -2.34 0.53
C ILE A 40 -14.24 -2.16 -0.98
N SER A 41 -14.83 -1.04 -1.42
CA SER A 41 -15.03 -0.74 -2.84
C SER A 41 -13.72 -0.49 -3.59
N SER A 42 -12.68 0.04 -2.93
CA SER A 42 -11.36 0.28 -3.54
C SER A 42 -10.52 -0.99 -3.66
N ILE A 43 -10.60 -1.92 -2.69
CA ILE A 43 -9.83 -3.18 -2.72
C ILE A 43 -10.53 -4.29 -3.50
N THR A 44 -11.86 -4.27 -3.62
CA THR A 44 -12.61 -5.34 -4.28
C THR A 44 -12.06 -5.54 -5.69
N GLY A 45 -11.64 -6.75 -6.04
CA GLY A 45 -11.10 -7.09 -7.37
C GLY A 45 -9.76 -6.45 -7.70
N ALA A 46 -8.98 -6.03 -6.70
CA ALA A 46 -7.56 -5.76 -6.85
C ALA A 46 -6.77 -7.08 -6.84
N ASP A 47 -5.70 -7.14 -7.63
CA ASP A 47 -4.80 -8.31 -7.68
C ASP A 47 -3.91 -8.40 -6.43
N MET A 48 -3.66 -7.27 -5.77
CA MET A 48 -2.91 -7.18 -4.52
C MET A 48 -3.30 -5.91 -3.75
N VAL A 49 -3.17 -5.94 -2.42
CA VAL A 49 -3.19 -4.74 -1.55
C VAL A 49 -1.83 -4.54 -0.90
N LEU A 50 -1.29 -3.34 -1.00
CA LEU A 50 -0.14 -2.89 -0.19
C LEU A 50 -0.64 -2.01 0.95
N VAL A 51 -0.46 -2.48 2.19
CA VAL A 51 -0.75 -1.70 3.39
C VAL A 51 0.48 -0.91 3.80
N VAL A 52 0.38 0.41 3.80
CA VAL A 52 1.40 1.32 4.33
C VAL A 52 0.96 1.74 5.73
N THR A 53 1.67 1.32 6.77
CA THR A 53 1.36 1.65 8.17
C THR A 53 2.46 2.48 8.83
N GLU A 54 2.17 3.13 9.95
CA GLU A 54 3.15 3.82 10.80
C GLU A 54 3.24 3.10 12.16
N PRO A 55 4.40 3.11 12.85
CA PRO A 55 4.61 2.36 14.08
C PRO A 55 3.92 3.02 15.29
N THR A 56 2.59 3.03 15.24
CA THR A 56 1.68 3.55 16.26
C THR A 56 0.62 2.50 16.57
N LEU A 57 0.01 2.56 17.76
CA LEU A 57 -1.08 1.64 18.12
C LEU A 57 -2.26 1.72 17.13
N ALA A 58 -2.60 2.93 16.67
CA ALA A 58 -3.65 3.12 15.68
C ALA A 58 -3.27 2.47 14.32
N GLY A 59 -2.03 2.68 13.87
CA GLY A 59 -1.52 2.05 12.64
C GLY A 59 -1.50 0.53 12.69
N GLY A 60 -1.17 -0.05 13.85
CA GLY A 60 -1.26 -1.49 14.09
C GLY A 60 -2.71 -2.01 14.00
N HIS A 61 -3.65 -1.37 14.69
CA HIS A 61 -5.07 -1.75 14.63
C HIS A 61 -5.71 -1.56 13.25
N ASP A 62 -5.28 -0.56 12.47
CA ASP A 62 -5.75 -0.38 11.11
C ASP A 62 -5.18 -1.45 10.18
N LEU A 63 -3.89 -1.82 10.35
CA LEU A 63 -3.30 -2.96 9.65
C LEU A 63 -4.05 -4.27 9.96
N GLU A 64 -4.34 -4.54 11.23
CA GLU A 64 -5.11 -5.73 11.64
C GLU A 64 -6.43 -5.82 10.90
N ARG A 65 -7.17 -4.69 10.87
CA ARG A 65 -8.48 -4.62 10.24
C ARG A 65 -8.42 -4.76 8.71
N VAL A 66 -7.43 -4.16 8.05
CA VAL A 66 -7.23 -4.33 6.60
C VAL A 66 -6.83 -5.78 6.29
N ALA A 67 -5.95 -6.38 7.09
CA ALA A 67 -5.53 -7.78 6.92
C ALA A 67 -6.70 -8.76 7.07
N ASP A 68 -7.61 -8.53 8.02
CA ASP A 68 -8.83 -9.34 8.17
C ASP A 68 -9.75 -9.18 6.96
N LEU A 69 -9.88 -7.95 6.45
CA LEU A 69 -10.72 -7.64 5.31
C LEU A 69 -10.20 -8.27 4.01
N THR A 70 -8.91 -8.14 3.72
CA THR A 70 -8.32 -8.72 2.52
C THR A 70 -8.26 -10.24 2.58
N ALA A 71 -8.05 -10.83 3.77
CA ALA A 71 -8.17 -12.27 3.97
C ALA A 71 -9.59 -12.78 3.69
N HIS A 72 -10.62 -12.03 4.10
CA HIS A 72 -12.02 -12.40 3.80
C HIS A 72 -12.30 -12.45 2.29
N PHE A 73 -11.67 -11.57 1.51
CA PHE A 73 -11.81 -11.52 0.04
C PHE A 73 -10.72 -12.32 -0.70
N GLU A 74 -9.87 -13.05 0.03
CA GLU A 74 -8.77 -13.84 -0.53
C GLU A 74 -7.80 -13.02 -1.40
N ILE A 75 -7.56 -11.76 -1.03
CA ILE A 75 -6.69 -10.84 -1.77
C ILE A 75 -5.26 -10.89 -1.21
N PRO A 76 -4.24 -11.17 -2.04
CA PRO A 76 -2.84 -11.10 -1.63
C PRO A 76 -2.51 -9.75 -0.99
N THR A 77 -1.91 -9.79 0.19
CA THR A 77 -1.64 -8.59 0.99
C THR A 77 -0.19 -8.50 1.38
N ALA A 78 0.40 -7.34 1.09
CA ALA A 78 1.75 -6.97 1.46
C ALA A 78 1.74 -5.76 2.40
N VAL A 79 2.79 -5.58 3.18
CA VAL A 79 2.88 -4.54 4.22
C VAL A 79 4.24 -3.86 4.18
N CYS A 80 4.26 -2.54 4.34
CA CYS A 80 5.47 -1.80 4.67
C CYS A 80 5.22 -0.81 5.81
N VAL A 81 6.29 -0.47 6.55
CA VAL A 81 6.21 0.48 7.66
C VAL A 81 6.86 1.79 7.25
N ASN A 82 6.06 2.84 7.18
CA ASN A 82 6.49 4.22 7.01
C ASN A 82 6.95 4.81 8.35
N LYS A 83 7.95 5.69 8.31
CA LYS A 83 8.56 6.33 9.49
C LYS A 83 8.96 5.30 10.57
N ALA A 84 9.56 4.21 10.13
CA ALA A 84 9.78 3.00 10.94
C ALA A 84 10.72 3.20 12.15
N ASP A 85 11.50 4.28 12.16
CA ASP A 85 12.45 4.66 13.20
C ASP A 85 11.82 5.50 14.33
N ILE A 86 10.59 5.99 14.17
CA ILE A 86 9.89 6.76 15.21
C ILE A 86 9.62 5.89 16.46
N ASN A 87 9.28 4.62 16.25
CA ASN A 87 9.11 3.66 17.33
C ASN A 87 9.58 2.26 16.89
N PRO A 88 10.88 1.94 17.07
CA PRO A 88 11.45 0.67 16.62
C PRO A 88 10.77 -0.56 17.23
N GLN A 89 10.33 -0.47 18.48
CA GLN A 89 9.64 -1.57 19.15
C GLN A 89 8.31 -1.89 18.45
N ILE A 90 7.47 -0.89 18.18
CA ILE A 90 6.20 -1.13 17.48
C ILE A 90 6.45 -1.58 16.03
N THR A 91 7.50 -1.08 15.38
CA THR A 91 7.90 -1.56 14.05
C THR A 91 8.23 -3.06 14.06
N GLU A 92 8.95 -3.54 15.07
CA GLU A 92 9.25 -4.96 15.25
C GLU A 92 7.98 -5.78 15.56
N GLU A 93 7.07 -5.25 16.37
CA GLU A 93 5.76 -5.87 16.64
C GLU A 93 4.92 -6.02 15.36
N ILE A 94 4.90 -5.01 14.48
CA ILE A 94 4.23 -5.06 13.17
C ILE A 94 4.87 -6.11 12.24
N GLU A 95 6.19 -6.17 12.19
CA GLU A 95 6.91 -7.17 11.38
C GLU A 95 6.62 -8.59 11.87
N ALA A 96 6.64 -8.81 13.19
CA ALA A 96 6.29 -10.09 13.80
C ALA A 96 4.82 -10.46 13.55
N TYR A 97 3.90 -9.49 13.62
CA TYR A 97 2.50 -9.69 13.27
C TYR A 97 2.33 -10.15 11.82
N CYS A 98 3.05 -9.54 10.88
CA CYS A 98 3.02 -9.96 9.48
C CYS A 98 3.47 -11.41 9.31
N ALA A 99 4.54 -11.82 10.00
CA ALA A 99 5.03 -13.20 9.96
C ALA A 99 4.00 -14.21 10.52
N VAL A 100 3.33 -13.88 11.63
CA VAL A 100 2.29 -14.72 12.24
C VAL A 100 1.07 -14.87 11.33
N ARG A 101 0.73 -13.83 10.56
CA ARG A 101 -0.44 -13.77 9.68
C ARG A 101 -0.16 -14.18 8.23
N ASP A 102 1.06 -14.61 7.91
CA ASP A 102 1.54 -14.89 6.54
C ASP A 102 1.34 -13.71 5.56
N LEU A 103 1.48 -12.48 6.06
CA LEU A 103 1.48 -11.27 5.25
C LEU A 103 2.89 -11.00 4.70
N LYS A 104 2.99 -10.53 3.46
CA LYS A 104 4.29 -10.23 2.83
C LYS A 104 4.85 -8.90 3.34
N PHE A 105 5.80 -8.95 4.26
CA PHE A 105 6.50 -7.75 4.75
C PHE A 105 7.56 -7.28 3.73
N LEU A 106 7.36 -6.10 3.13
CA LEU A 106 8.21 -5.61 2.04
C LEU A 106 9.37 -4.75 2.53
N GLY A 107 9.24 -4.10 3.69
CA GLY A 107 10.32 -3.32 4.28
C GLY A 107 9.86 -2.14 5.13
N LYS A 108 10.86 -1.31 5.46
CA LYS A 108 10.76 -0.18 6.36
C LYS A 108 11.27 1.07 5.64
N ILE A 109 10.58 2.18 5.81
CA ILE A 109 11.00 3.50 5.31
C ILE A 109 11.29 4.36 6.56
N PRO A 110 12.53 4.86 6.75
CA PRO A 110 12.83 5.75 7.87
C PRO A 110 12.15 7.12 7.67
N TYR A 111 11.94 7.84 8.77
CA TYR A 111 11.52 9.24 8.73
C TYR A 111 12.57 10.07 7.99
N ASP A 112 12.10 10.94 7.10
CA ASP A 112 12.98 11.75 6.27
C ASP A 112 12.29 13.07 5.86
N GLU A 113 12.83 14.19 6.33
CA GLU A 113 12.29 15.54 6.08
C GLU A 113 12.27 15.91 4.60
N ARG A 114 13.14 15.30 3.79
CA ARG A 114 13.18 15.52 2.33
C ARG A 114 11.89 15.10 1.63
N LEU A 115 11.09 14.20 2.21
CA LEU A 115 9.76 13.89 1.68
C LEU A 115 8.85 15.11 1.76
N ILE A 116 8.91 15.87 2.85
CA ILE A 116 8.12 17.10 3.05
C ILE A 116 8.60 18.19 2.09
N GLU A 117 9.92 18.34 1.93
CA GLU A 117 10.47 19.29 0.96
C GLU A 117 10.04 18.96 -0.47
N ALA A 118 10.16 17.70 -0.90
CA ALA A 118 9.74 17.25 -2.22
C ALA A 118 8.25 17.52 -2.48
N LEU A 119 7.39 17.29 -1.47
CA LEU A 119 5.96 17.62 -1.52
C LEU A 119 5.72 19.12 -1.73
N VAL A 120 6.42 19.98 -0.99
CA VAL A 120 6.35 21.45 -1.19
C VAL A 120 6.77 21.84 -2.61
N HIS A 121 7.74 21.14 -3.17
CA HIS A 121 8.20 21.31 -4.55
C HIS A 121 7.33 20.62 -5.62
N HIS A 122 6.26 19.92 -5.23
CA HIS A 122 5.40 19.14 -6.12
C HIS A 122 6.16 18.11 -6.97
N GLN A 123 7.22 17.51 -6.40
CA GLN A 123 8.04 16.50 -7.05
C GLN A 123 8.00 15.19 -6.27
N PRO A 124 8.00 14.02 -6.96
CA PRO A 124 8.23 12.75 -6.29
C PRO A 124 9.57 12.76 -5.54
N VAL A 125 9.58 12.30 -4.29
CA VAL A 125 10.82 12.32 -3.48
C VAL A 125 11.96 11.53 -4.13
N VAL A 126 11.63 10.45 -4.85
CA VAL A 126 12.59 9.61 -5.59
C VAL A 126 13.23 10.31 -6.78
N GLU A 127 12.69 11.45 -7.23
CA GLU A 127 13.28 12.33 -8.24
C GLU A 127 13.92 13.58 -7.62
N TYR A 128 13.45 13.98 -6.44
CA TYR A 128 13.92 15.18 -5.74
C TYR A 128 15.26 14.96 -5.00
N ALA A 129 15.45 13.80 -4.38
CA ALA A 129 16.64 13.50 -3.59
C ALA A 129 17.09 12.04 -3.76
N ASP A 130 18.37 11.79 -3.51
CA ASP A 130 18.89 10.45 -3.26
C ASP A 130 19.20 10.30 -1.76
N SER A 131 18.46 9.43 -1.10
CA SER A 131 18.53 9.19 0.33
C SER A 131 18.19 7.76 0.69
N THR A 132 18.47 7.37 1.94
CA THR A 132 18.06 6.08 2.49
C THR A 132 16.57 5.81 2.33
N SER A 133 15.70 6.81 2.56
CA SER A 133 14.25 6.63 2.39
C SER A 133 13.88 6.37 0.93
N THR A 134 14.50 7.07 -0.03
CA THR A 134 14.25 6.83 -1.47
C THR A 134 14.77 5.48 -1.95
N GLN A 135 15.88 5.00 -1.38
CA GLN A 135 16.40 3.66 -1.65
C GLN A 135 15.45 2.59 -1.11
N CYS A 136 14.93 2.78 0.11
CA CYS A 136 13.90 1.90 0.68
C CYS A 136 12.61 1.89 -0.15
N ILE A 137 12.15 3.05 -0.64
CA ILE A 137 10.96 3.14 -1.50
C ILE A 137 11.17 2.37 -2.81
N ARG A 138 12.33 2.55 -3.48
CA ARG A 138 12.66 1.81 -4.71
C ARG A 138 12.74 0.30 -4.47
N GLU A 139 13.31 -0.12 -3.35
CA GLU A 139 13.40 -1.54 -2.99
C GLU A 139 12.03 -2.16 -2.67
N ILE A 140 11.16 -1.42 -1.97
CA ILE A 140 9.77 -1.86 -1.72
C ILE A 140 9.01 -1.98 -3.05
N TRP A 141 9.16 -0.99 -3.95
CA TRP A 141 8.54 -1.02 -5.27
C TRP A 141 9.00 -2.22 -6.10
N ARG A 142 10.29 -2.51 -6.11
CA ARG A 142 10.84 -3.70 -6.78
C ARG A 142 10.17 -5.00 -6.29
N LYS A 143 9.98 -5.16 -4.98
CA LYS A 143 9.29 -6.32 -4.40
C LYS A 143 7.80 -6.35 -4.73
N VAL A 144 7.15 -5.19 -4.84
CA VAL A 144 5.76 -5.08 -5.33
C VAL A 144 5.66 -5.59 -6.76
N GLU A 145 6.58 -5.18 -7.63
CA GLU A 145 6.63 -5.65 -9.02
C GLU A 145 6.87 -7.17 -9.09
N GLU A 146 7.78 -7.72 -8.28
CA GLU A 146 8.00 -9.18 -8.19
C GLU A 146 6.71 -9.91 -7.81
N LEU A 147 6.01 -9.44 -6.77
CA LEU A 147 4.77 -10.07 -6.31
C LEU A 147 3.64 -9.99 -7.34
N LEU A 148 3.56 -8.89 -8.10
CA LEU A 148 2.50 -8.68 -9.10
C LEU A 148 2.78 -9.37 -10.44
N PHE A 149 4.05 -9.40 -10.89
CA PHE A 149 4.38 -9.77 -12.26
C PHE A 149 5.21 -11.06 -12.39
N GLU A 150 5.85 -11.54 -11.32
CA GLU A 150 6.56 -12.83 -11.35
C GLU A 150 5.63 -14.04 -11.09
N TRP A 151 4.32 -13.83 -11.12
CA TRP A 151 3.29 -14.89 -11.14
C TRP A 151 2.60 -15.01 -12.51
N ASN A 152 3.36 -14.98 -13.61
CA ASN A 152 2.90 -15.32 -14.96
C ASN A 152 3.51 -16.64 -15.50
N GLY A 153 3.93 -17.54 -14.60
CA GLY A 153 4.69 -18.75 -14.92
C GLY A 153 4.09 -20.07 -14.41
N GLY A 154 2.77 -20.25 -14.48
CA GLY A 154 2.08 -21.52 -14.18
C GLY A 154 1.00 -21.85 -15.18
#